data_AF-A0A9Q0LHF5-F1
#
_entry.id   AF-A0A9Q0LHF5-F1
#
_cell.length_a   1.000
_cell.length_b   1.000
_cell.length_c   1.000
_cell.angle_alpha   90.00
_cell.angle_beta   90.00
_cell.angle_gamma   90.00
#
_symmetry.space_group_name_H-M   'P 1'
#
loop_
_entity.id
_entity.type
_entity.pdbx_description
1 polymer ?
#
loop_
_entity_poly.entity_id
_entity_poly.type
_entity_poly.pdbx_seq_one_letter_code
_entity_poly.pdbx_strand_id
1 'polypeptide(L)'
;MKPTGQNIALAINPKTSAEKEVLCPISADHVVEEPKTLLIQTAVQNNIGIIYFQHKFPIQLFFSQNSVLDKLSFTKIWNEYSSNLINLQLNLKGYSKDSLKNTLLANNVFIVSESQEQNLLILLLSVKLFNNYYLLSTAKLNTINLDCNFSTCCQKEGFPNFFHQFLIEKFPKTSFF
;
A
#
# COMPACT_ATOMS: atom_id res chain seq x y z
N MET A 1 -17.51 -8.39 13.29
CA MET A 1 -16.96 -7.65 14.46
C MET A 1 -18.01 -6.66 14.94
N LYS A 2 -18.37 -6.67 16.24
CA LYS A 2 -19.16 -5.57 16.81
C LYS A 2 -18.18 -4.41 17.04
N PRO A 3 -18.34 -3.25 16.39
CA PRO A 3 -17.51 -2.09 16.70
C PRO A 3 -17.79 -1.70 18.16
N THR A 4 -16.76 -1.72 18.99
CA THR A 4 -16.83 -1.20 20.36
C THR A 4 -17.13 0.29 20.24
N GLY A 5 -18.36 0.70 20.55
CA GLY A 5 -18.80 2.09 20.38
C GLY A 5 -17.94 3.04 21.19
N GLN A 6 -17.13 3.86 20.53
CA GLN A 6 -16.30 4.86 21.19
C GLN A 6 -17.06 6.18 21.31
N ASN A 7 -17.84 6.34 22.39
CA ASN A 7 -18.65 7.53 22.63
C ASN A 7 -17.82 8.80 22.82
N ILE A 8 -18.23 9.89 22.17
CA ILE A 8 -17.72 11.24 22.50
C ILE A 8 -18.37 11.63 23.84
N ALA A 9 -17.57 11.99 24.84
CA ALA A 9 -18.06 12.21 26.21
C ALA A 9 -18.81 13.55 26.39
N LEU A 10 -18.73 14.47 25.42
CA LEU A 10 -19.27 15.82 25.49
C LEU A 10 -20.24 16.10 24.34
N ALA A 11 -21.34 16.79 24.64
CA ALA A 11 -22.31 17.21 23.65
C ALA A 11 -21.71 18.28 22.72
N ILE A 12 -21.91 18.10 21.41
CA ILE A 12 -21.42 19.03 20.37
C ILE A 12 -22.50 20.08 20.14
N ASN A 13 -22.18 21.34 20.43
CA ASN A 13 -23.13 22.46 20.27
C ASN A 13 -23.21 22.92 18.80
N PRO A 14 -24.31 23.55 18.37
CA PRO A 14 -24.42 24.10 17.03
C PRO A 14 -23.26 25.05 16.70
N LYS A 15 -22.70 24.93 15.49
CA LYS A 15 -21.55 25.72 15.01
C LYS A 15 -20.24 25.50 15.79
N THR A 16 -20.10 24.38 16.49
CA THR A 16 -18.82 23.98 17.12
C THR A 16 -18.18 22.79 16.41
N SER A 17 -16.86 22.66 16.54
CA SER A 17 -16.10 21.50 16.09
C SER A 17 -15.49 20.78 17.30
N ALA A 18 -15.36 19.46 17.20
CA ALA A 18 -14.67 18.64 18.18
C ALA A 18 -13.78 17.63 17.44
N GLU A 19 -12.54 17.51 17.88
CA GLU A 19 -11.58 16.53 17.36
C GLU A 19 -11.52 15.35 18.32
N LYS A 20 -11.61 14.13 17.77
CA LYS A 20 -11.45 12.92 18.56
C LYS A 20 -10.64 11.91 17.76
N GLU A 21 -9.50 11.53 18.33
CA GLU A 21 -8.73 10.40 17.85
C GLU A 21 -9.40 9.10 18.30
N VAL A 22 -9.76 8.27 17.34
CA VAL A 22 -10.39 6.97 17.56
C VAL A 22 -9.32 5.92 17.29
N LEU A 23 -8.81 5.31 18.37
CA LEU A 23 -7.94 4.15 18.24
C LEU A 23 -8.78 2.95 17.85
N CYS A 24 -8.78 2.63 16.55
CA CYS A 24 -9.33 1.39 16.04
C CYS A 24 -8.19 0.36 16.00
N PRO A 25 -8.10 -0.57 16.98
CA PRO A 25 -7.18 -1.69 16.84
C PRO A 25 -7.67 -2.54 15.66
N ILE A 26 -7.02 -2.38 14.51
CA ILE A 26 -7.16 -3.30 13.38
C ILE A 26 -6.36 -4.55 13.80
N SER A 27 -6.90 -5.33 14.74
CA SER A 27 -6.35 -6.64 15.08
C SER A 27 -6.55 -7.52 13.85
N ALA A 28 -5.43 -7.95 13.27
CA ALA A 28 -5.42 -8.88 12.17
C ALA A 28 -5.90 -10.29 12.58
N ASP A 29 -6.13 -10.54 13.87
CA ASP A 29 -6.62 -11.80 14.43
C ASP A 29 -8.08 -12.09 14.05
N HIS A 30 -8.82 -11.09 13.59
CA HIS A 30 -10.23 -11.20 13.20
C HIS A 30 -10.53 -10.80 11.74
N VAL A 31 -9.50 -10.61 10.92
CA VAL A 31 -9.68 -10.48 9.46
C VAL A 31 -9.91 -11.89 8.90
N VAL A 32 -11.17 -12.35 8.96
CA VAL A 32 -11.60 -13.69 8.55
C VAL A 32 -11.49 -13.90 7.03
N GLU A 33 -11.48 -12.81 6.24
CA GLU A 33 -11.36 -12.87 4.79
C GLU A 33 -10.40 -11.81 4.26
N GLU A 34 -9.69 -12.17 3.19
CA GLU A 34 -8.80 -11.27 2.45
C GLU A 34 -9.57 -10.01 2.03
N PRO A 35 -9.00 -8.80 2.21
CA PRO A 35 -9.71 -7.57 1.90
C PRO A 35 -9.94 -7.47 0.38
N LYS A 36 -11.18 -7.73 -0.06
CA LYS A 36 -11.61 -7.52 -1.46
C LYS A 36 -11.64 -6.04 -1.83
N THR A 37 -11.71 -5.17 -0.83
CA THR A 37 -11.67 -3.71 -1.00
C THR A 37 -10.88 -3.08 0.15
N LEU A 38 -10.29 -1.92 -0.12
CA LEU A 38 -9.72 -1.04 0.91
C LEU A 38 -10.79 -0.11 1.52
N LEU A 39 -12.07 -0.36 1.25
CA LEU A 39 -13.17 0.49 1.70
C LEU A 39 -13.64 0.04 3.07
N ILE A 40 -13.61 0.96 4.04
CA ILE A 40 -14.17 0.75 5.37
C ILE A 40 -15.53 1.41 5.44
N GLN A 41 -16.55 0.58 5.66
CA GLN A 41 -17.90 1.04 5.97
C GLN A 41 -17.96 1.40 7.44
N THR A 42 -18.43 2.61 7.72
CA THR A 42 -18.46 3.17 9.06
C THR A 42 -19.82 3.78 9.32
N ALA A 43 -20.32 3.56 10.53
CA ALA A 43 -21.59 4.08 11.00
C ALA A 43 -21.32 4.96 12.24
N VAL A 44 -21.74 6.21 12.16
CA VAL A 44 -21.68 7.15 13.29
C VAL A 44 -23.08 7.39 13.79
N GLN A 45 -23.31 7.02 15.05
CA GLN A 45 -24.58 7.24 15.72
C GLN A 45 -24.49 8.48 16.60
N ASN A 46 -25.47 9.36 16.48
CA ASN A 46 -25.70 10.47 17.41
C ASN A 46 -27.11 10.38 17.99
N ASN A 47 -27.50 11.40 18.76
CA ASN A 47 -28.83 11.51 19.37
C ASN A 47 -29.98 11.79 18.37
N ILE A 48 -29.67 12.11 17.11
CA ILE A 48 -30.64 12.39 16.04
C ILE A 48 -30.84 11.17 15.12
N GLY A 49 -29.79 10.36 14.92
CA GLY A 49 -29.84 9.19 14.06
C GLY A 49 -28.47 8.56 13.80
N ILE A 50 -28.42 7.68 12.79
CA ILE A 50 -27.22 6.98 12.34
C ILE A 50 -26.84 7.48 10.94
N ILE A 51 -25.59 7.86 10.78
CA ILE A 51 -25.01 8.30 9.51
C ILE A 51 -24.04 7.22 9.05
N TYR A 52 -24.20 6.77 7.80
CA TYR A 52 -23.32 5.80 7.17
C TYR A 52 -22.40 6.49 6.18
N PHE A 53 -21.13 6.14 6.21
CA PHE A 53 -20.15 6.60 5.23
C PHE A 53 -19.13 5.51 4.93
N GLN A 54 -18.45 5.69 3.80
CA GLN A 54 -17.37 4.81 3.38
C GLN A 54 -16.12 5.62 3.14
N HIS A 55 -14.98 5.08 3.57
CA HIS A 55 -13.68 5.70 3.36
C HIS A 55 -12.70 4.68 2.82
N LYS A 56 -11.85 5.11 1.88
CA LYS A 56 -10.75 4.28 1.37
C LYS A 56 -9.58 4.39 2.34
N PHE A 57 -9.13 3.26 2.86
CA PHE A 57 -7.90 3.19 3.65
C PHE A 57 -6.68 3.15 2.72
N PRO A 58 -5.61 3.90 3.04
CA PRO A 58 -4.35 3.76 2.31
C PRO A 58 -3.76 2.38 2.60
N ILE A 59 -3.39 1.63 1.55
CA ILE A 59 -2.81 0.29 1.69
C ILE A 59 -1.53 0.27 2.54
N GLN A 60 -0.85 1.41 2.62
CA GLN A 60 0.41 1.59 3.36
C GLN A 60 0.29 1.21 4.84
N LEU A 61 -0.90 1.31 5.43
CA LEU A 61 -1.18 0.90 6.80
C LEU A 61 -1.03 -0.61 7.02
N PHE A 62 -1.09 -1.40 5.94
CA PHE A 62 -0.86 -2.84 5.98
C PHE A 62 0.61 -3.22 5.85
N PHE A 63 1.52 -2.26 5.60
CA PHE A 63 2.93 -2.53 5.42
C PHE A 63 3.66 -2.53 6.76
N SER A 64 4.21 -3.68 7.11
CA SER A 64 4.98 -3.86 8.34
C SER A 64 6.34 -3.15 8.24
N GLN A 65 6.78 -2.55 9.35
CA GLN A 65 8.05 -1.81 9.43
C GLN A 65 9.30 -2.70 9.40
N ASN A 66 9.17 -3.99 9.70
CA ASN A 66 10.33 -4.87 9.90
C ASN A 66 10.22 -6.15 9.07
N SER A 67 10.73 -6.10 7.83
CA SER A 67 11.36 -7.25 7.19
C SER A 67 12.03 -6.87 5.88
N VAL A 68 13.37 -6.84 5.89
CA VAL A 68 14.11 -7.01 4.64
C VAL A 68 14.13 -8.50 4.36
N LEU A 69 13.55 -8.91 3.23
CA LEU A 69 13.63 -10.28 2.76
C LEU A 69 15.03 -10.53 2.18
N ASP A 70 15.63 -11.68 2.43
CA ASP A 70 16.89 -12.05 1.79
C ASP A 70 16.66 -12.44 0.32
N LYS A 71 17.71 -12.31 -0.50
CA LYS A 71 17.62 -12.56 -1.95
C LYS A 71 17.19 -14.00 -2.27
N LEU A 72 17.60 -14.98 -1.46
CA LEU A 72 17.24 -16.39 -1.69
C LEU A 72 15.75 -16.63 -1.42
N SER A 73 15.23 -16.13 -0.29
CA SER A 73 13.79 -16.19 -0.01
C SER A 73 12.96 -15.40 -1.01
N PHE A 74 13.45 -14.24 -1.48
CA PHE A 74 12.80 -13.49 -2.55
C PHE A 74 12.66 -14.36 -3.80
N THR A 75 13.75 -14.95 -4.29
CA THR A 75 13.70 -15.78 -5.51
C THR A 75 12.78 -16.98 -5.34
N LYS A 76 12.77 -17.61 -4.16
CA LYS A 76 11.90 -18.74 -3.86
C LYS A 76 10.42 -18.36 -3.96
N ILE A 77 10.00 -17.32 -3.23
CA ILE A 77 8.60 -16.84 -3.23
C ILE A 77 8.24 -16.29 -4.61
N TRP A 78 9.13 -15.54 -5.25
CA TRP A 78 8.90 -15.00 -6.59
C TRP A 78 8.58 -16.11 -7.59
N ASN A 79 9.39 -17.17 -7.64
CA ASN A 79 9.17 -18.28 -8.55
C ASN A 79 7.84 -18.99 -8.29
N GLU A 80 7.43 -19.12 -7.03
CA GLU A 80 6.17 -19.76 -6.63
C GLU A 80 4.93 -18.98 -7.08
N TYR A 81 4.94 -17.64 -6.99
CA TYR A 81 3.76 -16.80 -7.28
C TYR A 81 3.87 -15.98 -8.57
N SER A 82 4.96 -16.11 -9.32
CA SER A 82 5.21 -15.36 -10.56
C SER A 82 4.17 -15.63 -11.67
N SER A 83 3.44 -16.75 -11.64
CA SER A 83 2.39 -17.01 -12.63
C SER A 83 1.26 -15.98 -12.61
N ASN A 84 1.02 -15.37 -11.45
CA ASN A 84 -0.08 -14.43 -11.22
C ASN A 84 0.42 -12.97 -11.12
N LEU A 85 1.58 -12.67 -11.69
CA LEU A 85 2.15 -11.32 -11.64
C LEU A 85 1.28 -10.33 -12.43
N ILE A 86 1.14 -9.13 -11.88
CA ILE A 86 0.46 -8.00 -12.52
C ILE A 86 1.51 -6.96 -12.87
N ASN A 87 1.43 -6.41 -14.08
CA ASN A 87 2.36 -5.39 -14.56
C ASN A 87 1.71 -4.01 -14.56
N LEU A 88 2.46 -3.00 -14.16
CA LEU A 88 2.08 -1.59 -14.21
C LEU A 88 3.22 -0.78 -14.80
N GLN A 89 2.94 -0.06 -15.87
CA GLN A 89 3.87 0.91 -16.43
C GLN A 89 3.55 2.32 -15.90
N LEU A 90 4.54 2.95 -15.29
CA LEU A 90 4.51 4.34 -14.85
C LEU A 90 5.60 5.14 -15.56
N ASN A 91 5.30 6.40 -15.88
CA ASN A 91 6.31 7.32 -16.34
C ASN A 91 6.80 8.13 -15.14
N LEU A 92 8.10 8.08 -14.87
CA LEU A 92 8.73 8.71 -13.71
C LEU A 92 9.50 9.99 -14.09
N LYS A 93 9.13 10.66 -15.19
CA LYS A 93 9.70 11.96 -15.57
C LYS A 93 9.59 12.95 -14.40
N GLY A 94 10.74 13.47 -13.99
CA GLY A 94 10.85 14.41 -12.86
C GLY A 94 11.21 13.77 -11.51
N TYR A 95 11.21 12.43 -11.40
CA TYR A 95 11.68 11.74 -10.20
C TYR A 95 13.13 11.25 -10.39
N SER A 96 13.99 11.57 -9.42
CA SER A 96 15.34 10.99 -9.36
C SER A 96 15.27 9.56 -8.81
N LYS A 97 16.29 8.74 -9.14
CA LYS A 97 16.42 7.37 -8.60
C LYS A 97 16.37 7.38 -7.07
N ASP A 98 17.08 8.31 -6.44
CA ASP A 98 17.15 8.42 -4.98
C ASP A 98 15.83 8.88 -4.37
N SER A 99 15.13 9.82 -5.03
CA SER A 99 13.79 10.24 -4.59
C SER A 99 12.79 9.10 -4.60
N LEU A 100 12.83 8.24 -5.64
CA LEU A 100 11.99 7.04 -5.69
C LEU A 100 12.32 6.09 -4.54
N LYS A 101 13.60 5.78 -4.30
CA LYS A 101 14.01 4.87 -3.21
C LYS A 101 13.59 5.41 -1.85
N ASN A 102 13.83 6.70 -1.60
CA ASN A 102 13.45 7.36 -0.35
C ASN A 102 11.93 7.34 -0.14
N THR A 103 11.16 7.59 -1.20
CA THR A 103 9.70 7.52 -1.16
C THR A 103 9.22 6.09 -0.85
N LEU A 104 9.81 5.07 -1.45
CA LEU A 104 9.48 3.68 -1.18
C LEU A 104 9.81 3.29 0.27
N LEU A 105 11.02 3.60 0.73
CA LEU A 105 11.47 3.29 2.10
C LEU A 105 10.64 4.02 3.17
N ALA A 106 10.30 5.29 2.96
CA ALA A 106 9.45 6.06 3.88
C ALA A 106 8.05 5.45 4.03
N ASN A 107 7.64 4.61 3.10
CA ASN A 107 6.36 3.92 3.11
C ASN A 107 6.53 2.41 3.34
N ASN A 108 7.58 1.96 4.03
CA ASN A 108 7.82 0.54 4.37
C ASN A 108 7.91 -0.41 3.15
N VAL A 109 8.36 0.10 2.00
CA VAL A 109 8.71 -0.72 0.84
C VAL A 109 10.22 -0.85 0.75
N PHE A 110 10.72 -2.07 1.00
CA PHE A 110 12.15 -2.33 1.13
C PHE A 110 12.76 -2.80 -0.18
N ILE A 111 13.99 -2.36 -0.46
CA ILE A 111 14.77 -2.79 -1.62
C ILE A 111 15.63 -3.97 -1.19
N VAL A 112 15.39 -5.14 -1.77
CA VAL A 112 16.16 -6.37 -1.51
C VAL A 112 17.48 -6.35 -2.28
N SER A 113 17.42 -5.91 -3.54
CA SER A 113 18.62 -5.74 -4.35
C SER A 113 18.42 -4.69 -5.42
N GLU A 114 19.52 -4.07 -5.80
CA GLU A 114 19.61 -3.13 -6.91
C GLU A 114 20.64 -3.65 -7.91
N SER A 115 20.31 -3.60 -9.18
CA SER A 115 21.21 -3.97 -10.26
C SER A 115 21.03 -3.00 -11.42
N GLN A 116 22.13 -2.57 -12.01
CA GLN A 116 22.10 -1.68 -13.16
C GLN A 116 22.72 -2.41 -14.36
N GLU A 117 21.93 -2.59 -15.41
CA GLU A 117 22.33 -3.24 -16.64
C GLU A 117 22.18 -2.26 -17.80
N GLN A 118 23.30 -1.78 -18.35
CA GLN A 118 23.35 -0.81 -19.44
C GLN A 118 22.51 0.46 -19.16
N ASN A 119 21.27 0.48 -19.66
CA ASN A 119 20.31 1.59 -19.58
C ASN A 119 19.05 1.22 -18.78
N LEU A 120 19.10 0.13 -18.02
CA LEU A 120 18.00 -0.37 -17.21
C LEU A 120 18.47 -0.52 -15.76
N LEU A 121 17.75 0.12 -14.85
CA LEU A 121 17.88 -0.10 -13.41
C LEU A 121 16.79 -1.10 -12.98
N ILE A 122 17.21 -2.20 -12.37
CA ILE A 122 16.32 -3.24 -11.85
C ILE A 122 16.38 -3.19 -10.32
N LEU A 123 15.22 -2.96 -9.71
CA LEU A 123 15.05 -2.99 -8.25
C LEU A 123 14.16 -4.17 -7.88
N LEU A 124 14.62 -5.00 -6.96
CA LEU A 124 13.80 -6.01 -6.31
C LEU A 124 13.23 -5.40 -5.03
N LEU A 125 11.91 -5.35 -4.92
CA LEU A 125 11.17 -4.74 -3.83
C LEU A 125 10.41 -5.82 -3.05
N SER A 126 10.47 -5.72 -1.73
CA SER A 126 9.72 -6.58 -0.82
C SER A 126 8.90 -5.74 0.16
N VAL A 127 7.68 -6.17 0.38
CA VAL A 127 6.76 -5.59 1.36
C VAL A 127 6.18 -6.73 2.18
N LYS A 128 6.28 -6.63 3.51
CA LYS A 128 5.60 -7.56 4.41
C LYS A 128 4.25 -6.99 4.80
N LEU A 129 3.22 -7.76 4.54
CA LEU A 129 1.85 -7.45 4.88
C LEU A 129 1.55 -7.94 6.31
N PHE A 130 0.38 -7.55 6.83
CA PHE A 130 -0.20 -8.17 8.02
C PHE A 130 -0.34 -9.69 7.82
N ASN A 131 -0.29 -10.45 8.92
CA ASN A 131 -0.34 -11.93 8.92
C ASN A 131 0.87 -12.64 8.26
N ASN A 132 2.04 -11.98 8.20
CA ASN A 132 3.29 -12.55 7.68
C ASN A 132 3.26 -12.96 6.19
N TYR A 133 2.33 -12.41 5.40
CA TYR A 133 2.35 -12.55 3.95
C TYR A 133 3.34 -11.57 3.30
N TYR A 134 3.82 -11.91 2.12
CA TYR A 134 4.75 -11.08 1.35
C TYR A 134 4.12 -10.63 0.04
N LEU A 135 4.32 -9.35 -0.28
CA LEU A 135 4.12 -8.77 -1.59
C LEU A 135 5.51 -8.45 -2.17
N LEU A 136 5.78 -9.01 -3.35
CA LEU A 136 7.05 -8.84 -4.05
C LEU A 136 6.81 -8.04 -5.32
N SER A 137 7.71 -7.13 -5.63
CA SER A 137 7.63 -6.36 -6.86
C SER A 137 9.01 -6.17 -7.48
N THR A 138 9.11 -6.28 -8.80
CA THR A 138 10.30 -5.85 -9.54
C THR A 138 10.01 -4.54 -10.24
N ALA A 139 10.83 -3.52 -10.02
CA ALA A 139 10.75 -2.26 -10.74
C ALA A 139 11.89 -2.22 -11.78
N LYS A 140 11.53 -2.15 -13.06
CA LYS A 140 12.46 -2.02 -14.18
C LYS A 140 12.36 -0.60 -14.72
N LEU A 141 13.30 0.25 -14.33
CA LEU A 141 13.38 1.65 -14.74
C LEU A 141 14.35 1.80 -15.90
N ASN A 142 13.87 2.26 -17.04
CA ASN A 142 14.73 2.62 -18.17
C ASN A 142 15.23 4.06 -18.01
N THR A 143 16.56 4.23 -18.04
CA THR A 143 17.22 5.50 -17.74
C THR A 143 17.14 6.52 -18.89
N ILE A 144 16.72 6.11 -20.08
CA ILE A 144 16.59 6.97 -21.27
C ILE A 144 15.18 7.55 -21.36
N ASN A 145 14.16 6.71 -21.36
CA ASN A 145 12.76 7.16 -21.50
C ASN A 145 12.10 7.48 -20.15
N LEU A 146 12.75 7.15 -19.03
CA LEU A 146 12.25 7.31 -17.65
C LEU A 146 10.93 6.56 -17.41
N ASP A 147 10.68 5.50 -18.19
CA ASP A 147 9.57 4.60 -17.97
C ASP A 147 9.99 3.52 -16.97
N CYS A 148 9.11 3.27 -16.00
CA CYS A 148 9.28 2.23 -15.00
C CYS A 148 8.17 1.21 -15.12
N ASN A 149 8.55 -0.06 -15.31
CA ASN A 149 7.61 -1.18 -15.29
C ASN A 149 7.71 -1.91 -13.94
N PHE A 150 6.62 -1.90 -13.18
CA PHE A 150 6.45 -2.63 -11.94
C PHE A 150 5.75 -3.95 -12.23
N SER A 151 6.42 -5.08 -12.00
CA SER A 151 5.81 -6.40 -11.98
C SER A 151 5.62 -6.83 -10.53
N THR A 152 4.39 -7.02 -10.08
CA THR A 152 4.06 -7.31 -8.68
C THR A 152 3.34 -8.65 -8.55
N CYS A 153 3.77 -9.48 -7.61
CA CYS A 153 3.10 -10.72 -7.22
C CYS A 153 2.89 -10.75 -5.70
N CYS A 154 1.87 -11.48 -5.27
CA CYS A 154 1.56 -11.69 -3.86
C CYS A 154 0.86 -13.04 -3.71
N GLN A 155 0.99 -13.63 -2.52
CA GLN A 155 0.28 -14.86 -2.14
C GLN A 155 -1.24 -14.64 -2.06
N LYS A 156 -1.67 -13.38 -1.93
CA LYS A 156 -3.04 -12.96 -1.74
C LYS A 156 -3.52 -12.17 -2.94
N GLU A 157 -4.66 -12.56 -3.49
CA GLU A 157 -5.24 -11.90 -4.65
C GLU A 157 -5.71 -10.48 -4.27
N GLY A 158 -5.69 -9.54 -5.21
CA GLY A 158 -6.10 -8.16 -5.00
C GLY A 158 -5.02 -7.22 -4.45
N PHE A 159 -4.12 -7.69 -3.58
CA PHE A 159 -3.02 -6.86 -3.06
C PHE A 159 -2.11 -6.25 -4.13
N PRO A 160 -1.74 -6.96 -5.22
CA PRO A 160 -0.96 -6.35 -6.29
C PRO A 160 -1.68 -5.15 -6.94
N ASN A 161 -2.99 -5.23 -7.15
CA ASN A 161 -3.78 -4.12 -7.69
C ASN A 161 -3.83 -2.92 -6.73
N PHE A 162 -4.00 -3.17 -5.44
CA PHE A 162 -3.95 -2.11 -4.44
C PHE A 162 -2.57 -1.46 -4.33
N PHE A 163 -1.50 -2.25 -4.44
CA PHE A 163 -0.13 -1.74 -4.47
C PHE A 163 0.10 -0.87 -5.71
N HIS A 164 -0.43 -1.26 -6.85
CA HIS A 164 -0.37 -0.47 -8.09
C HIS A 164 -1.14 0.85 -7.96
N GLN A 165 -2.32 0.86 -7.35
CA GLN A 165 -3.03 2.09 -7.04
C GLN A 165 -2.20 3.01 -6.13
N PHE A 166 -1.54 2.43 -5.12
CA PHE A 166 -0.63 3.17 -4.26
C PHE A 166 0.55 3.80 -5.03
N LEU A 167 1.16 3.05 -5.94
CA LEU A 167 2.24 3.58 -6.79
C LEU A 167 1.74 4.72 -7.69
N ILE A 168 0.55 4.60 -8.28
CA ILE A 168 -0.06 5.66 -9.09
C ILE A 168 -0.34 6.91 -8.25
N GLU A 169 -0.85 6.75 -7.02
CA GLU A 169 -1.13 7.85 -6.10
C GLU A 169 0.16 8.58 -5.65
N LYS A 170 1.28 7.86 -5.48
CA LYS A 170 2.57 8.46 -5.08
C LYS A 170 3.39 9.00 -6.25
N PHE A 171 3.24 8.43 -7.44
CA PHE A 171 3.94 8.82 -8.66
C PHE A 171 2.90 9.17 -9.75
N PRO A 172 2.15 10.27 -9.57
CA PRO A 172 1.18 10.70 -10.57
C PRO A 172 1.87 10.99 -11.90
N LYS A 173 1.22 10.61 -13.00
CA LYS A 173 1.68 11.02 -14.33
C LYS A 173 1.63 12.54 -14.38
N THR A 174 2.78 13.18 -14.58
CA THR A 174 2.85 14.59 -14.97
C THR A 174 2.28 14.72 -16.38
N SER A 175 0.95 14.84 -16.47
CA SER A 175 0.29 15.33 -17.67
C SER A 175 0.59 16.82 -17.78
N PHE A 176 1.65 17.15 -18.52
CA PHE A 176 1.82 18.52 -19.03
C PHE A 176 0.72 18.73 -20.07
N PHE A 177 -0.20 19.66 -19.79
CA PHE A 177 -1.00 20.35 -20.80
C PHE A 177 -0.09 21.27 -21.63
#